data_AF-A0A842UI19-F1
#
_entry.id   AF-A0A842UI19-F1
#
_cell.length_a   1.000
_cell.length_b   1.000
_cell.length_c   1.000
_cell.angle_alpha   90.00
_cell.angle_beta   90.00
_cell.angle_gamma   90.00
#
_symmetry.space_group_name_H-M   'P 1'
#
loop_
_entity.id
_entity.type
_entity.pdbx_description
1 polymer ?
#
loop_
_entity_poly.entity_id
_entity_poly.type
_entity_poly.pdbx_seq_one_letter_code
_entity_poly.pdbx_strand_id
1 'polypeptide(L)' 'MTPKKPQDNREPRTCNKCNKINSPESLFCNRCGTPLVTEALNAVEREEQEAKKFFVELYKNNEFRDWLGTKFKK' A
#
# COMPACT_ATOMS: atom_id res chain seq x y z
N MET A 1 -13.68 20.45 26.00
CA MET A 1 -14.64 19.38 25.62
C MET A 1 -14.10 18.76 24.34
N THR A 2 -13.62 17.53 24.38
CA THR A 2 -13.19 16.84 23.16
C THR A 2 -14.44 16.38 22.38
N PRO A 3 -14.50 16.59 21.06
CA PRO A 3 -15.62 16.08 20.28
C PRO A 3 -15.60 14.54 20.32
N LYS A 4 -16.66 13.93 20.85
CA LYS A 4 -16.86 12.48 20.78
C LYS A 4 -16.95 12.08 19.31
N LYS A 5 -16.07 11.16 18.89
CA LYS A 5 -16.11 10.52 17.57
C LYS A 5 -17.51 9.94 17.35
N PRO A 6 -18.18 10.18 16.19
CA PRO A 6 -19.47 9.57 15.92
C PRO A 6 -19.34 8.06 16.05
N GLN A 7 -20.25 7.43 16.80
CA GLN A 7 -20.22 5.99 17.00
C GLN A 7 -20.54 5.31 15.67
N ASP A 8 -19.51 4.77 15.02
CA ASP A 8 -19.60 4.12 13.73
C ASP A 8 -20.13 2.70 13.93
N ASN A 9 -21.34 2.43 13.44
CA ASN A 9 -22.06 1.17 13.61
C ASN A 9 -21.57 0.08 12.63
N ARG A 10 -20.30 0.15 12.21
CA ARG A 10 -19.68 -0.79 11.27
C ARG A 10 -19.08 -1.97 12.04
N GLU A 11 -19.09 -3.15 11.43
CA GLU A 11 -18.55 -4.35 12.06
C GLU A 11 -17.02 -4.41 12.00
N PRO A 12 -16.35 -4.97 13.02
CA PRO A 12 -14.92 -5.25 12.98
C PRO A 12 -14.55 -6.14 11.79
N ARG A 13 -13.37 -5.89 11.18
CA ARG A 13 -12.91 -6.65 10.01
C ARG A 13 -11.79 -7.61 10.36
N THR A 14 -11.94 -8.87 9.95
CA THR A 14 -10.88 -9.88 10.05
C THR A 14 -9.99 -9.84 8.81
N CYS A 15 -8.69 -9.68 9.00
CA CYS A 15 -7.72 -9.73 7.91
C CYS A 15 -7.60 -11.14 7.32
N ASN A 16 -7.80 -11.27 6.02
CA ASN A 16 -7.68 -12.55 5.30
C ASN A 16 -6.24 -13.11 5.22
N LYS A 17 -5.21 -12.29 5.43
CA LYS A 17 -3.79 -12.71 5.34
C LYS A 17 -3.23 -13.20 6.66
N CYS A 18 -3.59 -12.56 7.78
CA CYS A 18 -2.98 -12.85 9.09
C CYS A 18 -3.99 -13.04 10.23
N ASN A 19 -5.29 -13.07 9.91
CA ASN A 19 -6.42 -13.30 10.82
C ASN A 19 -6.56 -12.30 11.98
N LYS A 20 -5.86 -11.17 11.95
CA LYS A 20 -6.04 -10.10 12.95
C LYS A 20 -7.41 -9.45 12.76
N ILE A 21 -8.15 -9.31 13.85
CA ILE A 21 -9.36 -8.47 13.91
C ILE A 21 -8.93 -7.01 14.02
N ASN A 22 -9.44 -6.16 13.14
CA ASN A 22 -9.15 -4.73 13.06
C ASN A 22 -10.41 -3.91 13.28
N SER A 23 -10.26 -2.62 13.61
CA SER A 23 -11.40 -1.75 13.82
C SER A 23 -12.19 -1.54 12.51
N PRO A 24 -13.48 -1.21 12.59
CA PRO A 24 -14.33 -0.97 11.43
C PRO A 24 -13.90 0.22 10.56
N GLU A 25 -13.04 1.10 11.07
CA GLU A 25 -12.47 2.24 10.35
C GLU A 25 -11.09 1.93 9.75
N SER A 26 -10.53 0.76 10.06
CA SER A 26 -9.20 0.37 9.56
C SER A 26 -9.27 0.08 8.06
N LEU A 27 -8.53 0.88 7.27
CA LEU A 27 -8.35 0.67 5.83
C LEU A 27 -7.32 -0.44 5.53
N PHE A 28 -6.35 -0.62 6.42
CA PHE A 28 -5.29 -1.62 6.33
C PHE A 28 -5.19 -2.42 7.62
N CYS A 29 -4.63 -3.63 7.54
CA CYS A 29 -4.38 -4.46 8.70
C CYS A 29 -3.26 -3.86 9.55
N ASN A 30 -3.56 -3.57 10.82
CA ASN A 30 -2.61 -3.01 11.79
C ASN A 30 -1.50 -4.00 12.22
N ARG A 31 -1.49 -5.21 11.66
CA ARG A 31 -0.43 -6.22 11.88
C ARG A 31 0.43 -6.46 10.64
N CYS A 32 -0.19 -6.65 9.47
CA CYS A 32 0.54 -7.07 8.26
C CYS A 32 0.42 -6.12 7.08
N GLY A 33 -0.27 -4.98 7.23
CA GLY A 33 -0.43 -3.96 6.18
C GLY A 33 -1.39 -4.32 5.04
N THR A 34 -1.99 -5.51 5.04
CA THR A 34 -2.93 -5.93 3.99
C THR A 34 -4.14 -4.98 3.92
N PRO A 35 -4.52 -4.47 2.74
CA PRO A 35 -5.74 -3.69 2.56
C PRO A 35 -6.96 -4.49 3.03
N LEU A 36 -7.86 -3.84 3.76
CA LEU A 36 -9.07 -4.49 4.33
C LEU A 36 -10.35 -4.09 3.61
N VAL A 37 -10.29 -3.07 2.76
CA VAL A 37 -11.43 -2.55 2.00
C VAL A 37 -11.03 -2.30 0.56
N THR A 38 -12.01 -2.32 -0.34
CA THR A 38 -11.81 -2.19 -1.79
C THR A 38 -11.13 -0.87 -2.16
N GLU A 39 -11.46 0.23 -1.46
CA GLU A 39 -10.86 1.54 -1.70
C GLU A 39 -9.35 1.52 -1.44
N ALA A 40 -8.93 0.86 -0.35
CA ALA A 40 -7.53 0.72 0.03
C ALA A 40 -6.78 -0.21 -0.93
N LEU A 41 -7.42 -1.30 -1.39
CA LEU A 41 -6.85 -2.19 -2.40
C LEU A 41 -6.60 -1.44 -3.71
N ASN A 42 -7.62 -0.76 -4.22
CA ASN A 42 -7.54 -0.01 -5.47
C ASN A 42 -6.50 1.12 -5.39
N ALA A 43 -6.35 1.78 -4.22
CA ALA A 43 -5.32 2.79 -4.02
C ALA A 43 -3.92 2.17 -4.13
N VAL A 44 -3.64 1.06 -3.44
CA VAL A 44 -2.35 0.37 -3.52
C VAL A 44 -2.05 -0.08 -4.95
N GLU A 45 -3.04 -0.64 -5.66
CA GLU A 45 -2.86 -1.10 -7.04
C GLU A 45 -2.50 0.05 -7.99
N ARG A 46 -3.14 1.22 -7.85
CA ARG A 46 -2.81 2.40 -8.67
C ARG A 46 -1.39 2.90 -8.41
N GLU A 47 -1.02 3.09 -7.15
CA GLU A 47 0.33 3.54 -6.76
C GLU A 47 1.40 2.57 -7.28
N GLU A 48 1.16 1.26 -7.17
CA GLU A 48 2.08 0.24 -7.68
C GLU A 48 2.22 0.32 -9.21
N GLN A 49 1.12 0.51 -9.94
CA GLN A 49 1.15 0.68 -11.39
C GLN A 49 1.91 1.95 -11.82
N GLU A 50 1.73 3.06 -11.10
CA GLU A 50 2.43 4.31 -11.37
C GLU A 50 3.93 4.18 -11.11
N ALA A 51 4.31 3.58 -9.98
CA ALA A 51 5.71 3.30 -9.67
C ALA A 51 6.36 2.40 -10.73
N LYS A 52 5.65 1.36 -11.20
CA LYS A 52 6.11 0.48 -12.30
C LYS A 52 6.31 1.24 -13.60
N LYS A 53 5.35 2.09 -13.99
CA LYS A 53 5.47 2.93 -15.20
C LYS A 53 6.67 3.85 -15.11
N PHE A 54 6.85 4.50 -13.96
CA PHE A 54 7.99 5.38 -13.73
C PHE A 54 9.32 4.63 -13.80
N PHE A 55 9.41 3.44 -13.18
CA PHE A 55 10.62 2.63 -13.24
C PHE A 55 10.95 2.18 -14.67
N VAL A 56 9.96 1.77 -15.46
CA VAL A 56 10.14 1.44 -16.89
C VAL A 56 10.68 2.64 -17.65
N GLU A 57 10.16 3.84 -17.38
CA GLU A 57 10.65 5.06 -18.03
C GLU A 57 12.09 5.40 -17.62
N LEU A 58 12.41 5.30 -16.33
CA LEU A 58 13.78 5.48 -15.85
C LEU A 58 14.75 4.49 -16.51
N TYR A 59 14.36 3.22 -16.66
CA TYR A 59 15.24 2.20 -17.25
C TYR A 59 15.53 2.42 -18.74
N LYS A 60 14.70 3.19 -19.46
CA LYS A 60 14.98 3.60 -20.85
C LYS A 60 16.12 4.62 -20.94
N ASN A 61 16.46 5.30 -19.86
CA ASN A 61 17.60 6.21 -19.83
C ASN A 61 18.90 5.38 -19.79
N ASN A 62 19.68 5.44 -20.87
CA ASN A 62 20.93 4.69 -21.01
C ASN A 62 21.97 5.04 -19.92
N GLU A 63 22.09 6.31 -19.54
CA GLU A 63 23.00 6.76 -18.48
C GLU A 63 22.60 6.14 -17.14
N PHE A 64 21.31 6.18 -16.81
CA PHE A 64 20.79 5.57 -15.58
C PHE A 64 20.96 4.05 -15.58
N ARG A 65 20.72 3.39 -16.72
CA ARG A 65 20.89 1.94 -16.88
C ARG A 65 22.35 1.53 -16.67
N ASP A 66 23.29 2.26 -17.25
CA ASP A 66 24.71 2.00 -17.11
C ASP A 66 25.16 2.27 -15.67
N TRP A 67 24.67 3.36 -15.04
CA TRP A 67 24.89 3.65 -13.62
C TRP A 67 24.37 2.53 -12.70
N LEU A 68 23.15 2.01 -12.92
CA LEU A 68 22.61 0.85 -12.20
C LEU A 68 23.54 -0.36 -12.35
N GLY A 69 24.02 -0.62 -13.57
CA GLY A 69 24.99 -1.67 -13.85
C GLY A 69 26.30 -1.50 -13.05
N THR A 70 26.77 -0.28 -12.82
CA THR A 70 27.96 -0.03 -11.99
C THR A 70 27.70 -0.20 -10.49
N LYS A 71 26.49 0.15 -10.01
CA LYS A 71 26.13 0.09 -8.58
C LYS A 71 25.81 -1.30 -8.06
N PHE A 72 25.29 -2.17 -8.92
CA PHE A 72 24.86 -3.53 -8.56
C PHE A 72 25.78 -4.64 -9.08
N LYS A 73 26.89 -4.29 -9.75
CA LYS A 73 28.01 -5.22 -9.95
C LYS A 73 28.65 -5.50 -8.59
N LYS A 74 28.55 -6.75 -8.14
CA LYS A 74 29.28 -7.27 -6.97
C LYS A 74 30.79 -7.09 -7.14
#